data_AF-A0A453FNH4-F1
#
_entry.id   AF-A0A453FNH4-F1
#
_cell.length_a   1.000
_cell.length_b   1.000
_cell.length_c   1.000
_cell.angle_alpha   90.00
_cell.angle_beta   90.00
_cell.angle_gamma   90.00
#
_symmetry.space_group_name_H-M   'P 1'
#
loop_
_entity.id
_entity.type
_entity.pdbx_description
1 polymer ?
#
loop_
_entity_poly.entity_id
_entity_poly.type
_entity_poly.pdbx_seq_one_letter_code
_entity_poly.pdbx_strand_id
1 'polypeptide(L)'
;MLSDVTTTLQEIQEEFVGLVYKETILVGHSLENDLLALRISHDLVIDTAVLYKYNRGPRCKIALRVLANKYLSRVIQNTGSGHDSVEDARAALDLAFLKIKYGPDFGSPPSFSRRKLSSILHECGKRSSLIDEVFVLDRYSDASCNSIAVFSDDDALSRSMKEVKNDKISFVWTQFSGLISYLRKRAEDPEKLKSCVAEAIALKTCDRKTARKRAKQICPELKAILSELDKKIKKLYDTLPENAMFIICTGHGDTPLVQRLKKMLNHREETVDSRENIVHALEDLQAQAEVALCFCCVKH
;
A
#
# COMPACT_ATOMS: atom_id res chain seq x y z
N MET A 1 -30.57 -7.89 -30.17
CA MET A 1 -29.32 -7.22 -30.59
C MET A 1 -28.64 -7.91 -31.77
N LEU A 2 -29.05 -9.12 -32.20
CA LEU A 2 -28.51 -9.82 -33.38
C LEU A 2 -29.59 -10.30 -34.38
N SER A 3 -30.82 -9.77 -34.30
CA SER A 3 -31.97 -10.23 -35.10
C SER A 3 -31.77 -10.08 -36.61
N ASP A 4 -30.96 -9.12 -37.02
CA ASP A 4 -30.77 -8.72 -38.43
C ASP A 4 -29.39 -9.13 -38.96
N VAL A 5 -28.61 -9.88 -38.17
CA VAL A 5 -27.28 -10.37 -38.57
C VAL A 5 -27.44 -11.71 -39.28
N THR A 6 -27.19 -11.73 -40.59
CA THR A 6 -27.25 -12.96 -41.41
C THR A 6 -25.92 -13.68 -41.52
N THR A 7 -24.83 -13.07 -41.04
CA THR A 7 -23.48 -13.61 -41.18
C THR A 7 -23.33 -14.92 -40.40
N THR A 8 -22.84 -15.95 -41.09
CA THR A 8 -22.63 -17.27 -40.48
C THR A 8 -21.25 -17.37 -39.82
N LEU A 9 -21.09 -18.33 -38.90
CA LEU A 9 -19.79 -18.60 -38.29
C LEU A 9 -18.75 -19.00 -39.35
N GLN A 10 -19.15 -19.76 -40.38
CA GLN A 10 -18.27 -20.17 -41.45
C GLN A 10 -17.74 -18.98 -42.25
N GLU A 11 -18.62 -18.04 -42.61
CA GLU A 11 -18.23 -16.82 -43.35
C GLU A 11 -17.20 -16.01 -42.56
N ILE A 12 -17.39 -15.82 -41.25
CA ILE A 12 -16.42 -15.10 -40.40
C ILE A 12 -15.11 -15.88 -40.25
N GLN A 13 -15.16 -17.22 -40.17
CA GLN A 13 -13.94 -18.03 -40.12
C GLN A 13 -13.13 -17.91 -41.42
N GLU A 14 -13.79 -17.91 -42.58
CA GLU A 14 -13.16 -17.71 -43.88
C GLU A 14 -12.53 -16.32 -44.00
N GLU A 15 -13.25 -15.28 -43.56
CA GLU A 15 -12.72 -13.91 -43.52
C GLU A 15 -11.52 -13.78 -42.56
N PHE A 16 -11.61 -14.38 -41.37
CA PHE A 16 -10.55 -14.35 -40.37
C PHE A 16 -9.26 -14.97 -40.90
N VAL A 17 -9.34 -16.14 -41.54
CA VAL A 17 -8.17 -16.82 -42.14
C VAL A 17 -7.59 -16.02 -43.32
N GLY A 18 -8.40 -15.23 -44.02
CA GLY A 18 -7.94 -14.30 -45.05
C GLY A 18 -7.10 -13.13 -44.51
N LEU A 19 -7.32 -12.74 -43.25
CA LEU A 19 -6.66 -11.59 -42.61
C LEU A 19 -5.55 -11.98 -41.62
N VAL A 20 -5.68 -13.14 -40.97
CA VAL A 20 -4.81 -13.59 -39.89
C VAL A 20 -4.03 -14.83 -40.34
N TYR A 21 -2.74 -14.61 -40.61
CA TYR A 21 -1.79 -15.68 -40.90
C TYR A 21 -1.24 -16.30 -39.61
N LYS A 22 -0.56 -17.44 -39.75
CA LYS A 22 0.05 -18.16 -38.62
C LYS A 22 1.04 -17.30 -37.83
N GLU A 23 1.74 -16.39 -38.51
CA GLU A 23 2.75 -15.50 -37.93
C GLU A 23 2.15 -14.20 -37.36
N THR A 24 0.87 -13.91 -37.64
CA THR A 24 0.19 -12.71 -37.15
C THR A 24 0.03 -12.81 -35.63
N ILE A 25 0.43 -11.78 -34.89
CA ILE A 25 0.23 -11.75 -33.42
C ILE A 25 -1.14 -11.15 -33.11
N LEU A 26 -2.02 -11.91 -32.49
CA LEU A 26 -3.32 -11.41 -32.03
C LEU A 26 -3.16 -10.65 -30.71
N VAL A 27 -3.77 -9.49 -30.60
CA VAL A 27 -3.74 -8.66 -29.39
C VAL A 27 -5.17 -8.39 -28.93
N GLY A 28 -5.46 -8.61 -27.65
CA GLY A 28 -6.80 -8.39 -27.12
C GLY A 28 -6.87 -8.55 -25.61
N HIS A 29 -8.07 -8.73 -25.09
CA HIS A 29 -8.32 -8.85 -23.65
C HIS A 29 -9.25 -10.03 -23.34
N SER A 30 -8.72 -11.06 -22.68
CA SER A 30 -9.43 -12.33 -22.46
C SER A 30 -9.87 -12.99 -23.78
N LEU A 31 -8.95 -13.00 -24.75
CA LEU A 31 -9.17 -13.50 -26.11
C LEU A 31 -9.56 -14.97 -26.15
N GLU A 32 -9.35 -15.72 -25.06
CA GLU A 32 -9.82 -17.10 -24.99
C GLU A 32 -11.32 -17.22 -25.24
N ASN A 33 -12.12 -16.23 -24.84
CA ASN A 33 -13.57 -16.26 -25.04
C ASN A 33 -13.93 -16.00 -26.51
N ASP A 34 -13.24 -15.04 -27.14
CA ASP A 34 -13.45 -14.68 -28.54
C ASP A 34 -13.04 -15.83 -29.48
N LEU A 35 -11.86 -16.41 -29.25
CA LEU A 35 -11.35 -17.54 -30.03
C LEU A 35 -12.20 -18.81 -29.83
N LEU A 36 -12.72 -19.04 -28.62
CA LEU A 36 -13.65 -20.14 -28.35
C LEU A 36 -14.98 -19.94 -29.10
N ALA A 37 -15.51 -18.72 -29.11
CA ALA A 37 -16.72 -18.39 -29.86
C ALA A 37 -16.51 -18.56 -31.38
N LEU A 38 -15.33 -18.19 -31.89
CA LEU A 38 -14.94 -18.38 -33.29
C LEU A 38 -14.55 -19.83 -33.63
N ARG A 39 -14.33 -20.70 -32.64
CA ARG A 39 -13.78 -22.06 -32.81
C ARG A 39 -12.46 -22.08 -33.58
N ILE A 40 -11.59 -21.09 -33.32
CA ILE A 40 -10.27 -20.96 -33.92
C ILE A 40 -9.21 -21.13 -32.83
N SER A 41 -8.10 -21.79 -33.18
CA SER A 41 -6.92 -21.90 -32.33
C SER A 41 -5.75 -21.17 -32.99
N HIS A 42 -5.08 -20.32 -32.22
CA HIS A 42 -3.95 -19.52 -32.71
C HIS A 42 -2.88 -19.41 -31.62
N ASP A 43 -1.62 -19.65 -31.99
CA ASP A 43 -0.52 -19.78 -31.02
C ASP A 43 0.07 -18.43 -30.57
N LEU A 44 0.04 -17.42 -31.44
CA LEU A 44 0.69 -16.13 -31.21
C LEU A 44 -0.32 -15.11 -30.67
N VAL A 45 -0.49 -15.08 -29.34
CA VAL A 45 -1.47 -14.23 -28.67
C VAL A 45 -0.82 -13.38 -27.58
N ILE A 46 -1.06 -12.07 -27.62
CA ILE A 46 -0.80 -11.12 -26.54
C ILE A 46 -2.14 -10.79 -25.88
N ASP A 47 -2.40 -11.42 -24.73
CA ASP A 47 -3.61 -11.17 -23.95
C ASP A 47 -3.34 -10.19 -22.80
N THR A 48 -3.96 -9.02 -22.85
CA THR A 48 -3.82 -7.97 -21.83
C THR A 48 -4.38 -8.38 -20.45
N ALA A 49 -5.36 -9.28 -20.39
CA ALA A 49 -5.85 -9.82 -19.12
C ALA A 49 -4.80 -10.70 -18.43
N VAL A 50 -3.88 -11.30 -19.20
CA VAL A 50 -2.74 -12.08 -18.70
C VAL A 50 -1.52 -11.19 -18.44
N LEU A 51 -1.27 -10.18 -19.28
CA LEU A 51 -0.17 -9.22 -19.10
C LEU A 51 -0.27 -8.39 -17.81
N TYR A 52 -1.49 -8.07 -17.38
CA TYR A 52 -1.77 -7.25 -16.20
C TYR A 52 -2.39 -8.10 -15.08
N LYS A 53 -1.56 -8.87 -14.39
CA LYS A 53 -1.99 -9.79 -13.32
C LYS A 53 -2.48 -9.06 -12.06
N TYR A 54 -3.44 -9.69 -11.36
CA TYR A 54 -3.95 -9.26 -10.06
C TYR A 54 -3.23 -9.97 -8.91
N ASN A 55 -2.95 -9.25 -7.82
CA ASN A 55 -2.16 -9.75 -6.68
C ASN A 55 -2.89 -10.76 -5.78
N ARG A 56 -4.21 -10.95 -5.93
CA ARG A 56 -4.97 -11.91 -5.08
C ARG A 56 -5.06 -13.32 -5.67
N GLY A 57 -4.15 -13.66 -6.59
CA GLY A 57 -3.93 -15.01 -7.06
C GLY A 57 -4.29 -15.24 -8.54
N PRO A 58 -3.98 -16.44 -9.07
CA PRO A 58 -3.96 -16.73 -10.51
C PRO A 58 -5.31 -16.64 -11.23
N ARG A 59 -6.43 -16.54 -10.50
CA ARG A 59 -7.79 -16.72 -11.05
C ARG A 59 -8.60 -15.43 -11.24
N CYS A 60 -8.06 -14.27 -10.88
CA CYS A 60 -8.78 -13.00 -11.01
C CYS A 60 -8.19 -12.17 -12.16
N LYS A 61 -8.91 -12.09 -13.27
CA LYS A 61 -8.62 -11.17 -14.39
C LYS A 61 -9.12 -9.77 -14.05
N ILE A 62 -8.33 -8.75 -14.34
CA ILE A 62 -8.74 -7.35 -14.18
C ILE A 62 -9.52 -6.94 -15.42
N ALA A 63 -10.72 -6.39 -15.25
CA ALA A 63 -11.55 -5.94 -16.38
C ALA A 63 -10.83 -4.86 -17.23
N LEU A 64 -11.00 -4.92 -18.55
CA LEU A 64 -10.38 -3.97 -19.49
C LEU A 64 -10.65 -2.50 -19.14
N ARG A 65 -11.91 -2.16 -18.78
CA ARG A 65 -12.28 -0.80 -18.33
C ARG A 65 -11.45 -0.30 -17.15
N VAL A 66 -11.09 -1.18 -16.23
CA VAL A 66 -10.24 -0.83 -15.07
C VAL A 66 -8.81 -0.56 -15.52
N LEU A 67 -8.28 -1.40 -16.43
CA LEU A 67 -6.92 -1.22 -16.97
C LEU A 67 -6.80 0.05 -17.83
N ALA A 68 -7.78 0.30 -18.71
CA ALA A 68 -7.82 1.49 -19.55
C ALA A 68 -7.89 2.78 -18.72
N ASN A 69 -8.74 2.81 -17.69
CA ASN A 69 -8.80 3.95 -16.80
C ASN A 69 -7.48 4.15 -16.03
N LYS A 70 -6.89 3.06 -15.52
CA LYS A 70 -5.69 3.12 -14.69
C LYS A 70 -4.43 3.53 -15.46
N TYR A 71 -4.22 2.98 -16.67
CA TYR A 71 -2.95 3.11 -17.38
C TYR A 71 -3.01 4.01 -18.62
N LEU A 72 -4.20 4.19 -19.21
CA LEU A 72 -4.40 5.06 -20.36
C LEU A 72 -5.16 6.34 -20.00
N SER A 73 -5.62 6.48 -18.75
CA SER A 73 -6.52 7.56 -18.32
C SER A 73 -7.77 7.71 -19.22
N ARG A 74 -8.24 6.58 -19.77
CA ARG A 74 -9.37 6.52 -20.69
C ARG A 74 -10.55 5.81 -20.03
N VAL A 75 -11.72 6.44 -20.08
CA VAL A 75 -12.98 5.82 -19.66
C VAL A 75 -13.62 5.18 -20.89
N ILE A 76 -13.76 3.85 -20.88
CA ILE A 76 -14.38 3.04 -21.94
C ILE A 76 -15.62 2.33 -21.39
N GLN A 77 -16.49 1.81 -22.26
CA GLN A 77 -17.68 1.03 -21.86
C GLN A 77 -18.59 1.75 -20.84
N ASN A 78 -18.77 3.07 -20.99
CA ASN A 78 -19.54 3.92 -20.08
C ASN A 78 -20.96 4.24 -20.59
N THR A 79 -21.28 3.80 -21.81
CA THR A 79 -22.59 3.99 -22.43
C THR A 79 -23.52 2.83 -22.07
N GLY A 80 -24.74 3.13 -21.61
CA GLY A 80 -25.76 2.11 -21.32
C GLY A 80 -26.29 1.35 -22.54
N SER A 81 -25.79 1.66 -23.75
CA SER A 81 -26.19 1.10 -25.04
C SER A 81 -25.38 -0.14 -25.48
N GLY A 82 -24.57 -0.72 -24.60
CA GLY A 82 -23.68 -1.85 -24.90
C GLY A 82 -22.23 -1.42 -25.12
N HIS A 83 -21.37 -2.39 -25.42
CA HIS A 83 -19.94 -2.18 -25.64
C HIS A 83 -19.62 -2.00 -27.12
N ASP A 84 -18.59 -1.21 -27.42
CA ASP A 84 -18.03 -1.04 -28.76
C ASP A 84 -16.78 -1.91 -28.90
N SER A 85 -16.83 -2.91 -29.79
CA SER A 85 -15.72 -3.83 -30.02
C SER A 85 -14.48 -3.14 -30.57
N VAL A 86 -14.64 -2.05 -31.32
CA VAL A 86 -13.52 -1.27 -31.87
C VAL A 86 -12.84 -0.46 -30.77
N GLU A 87 -13.61 0.11 -29.85
CA GLU A 87 -13.09 0.78 -28.65
C GLU A 87 -12.27 -0.20 -27.79
N ASP A 88 -12.84 -1.38 -27.53
CA ASP A 88 -12.21 -2.41 -26.70
C ASP A 88 -10.92 -2.95 -27.35
N ALA A 89 -10.93 -3.24 -28.65
CA ALA A 89 -9.75 -3.70 -29.39
C ALA A 89 -8.62 -2.66 -29.36
N ARG A 90 -8.94 -1.37 -29.56
CA ARG A 90 -7.95 -0.28 -29.48
C ARG A 90 -7.39 -0.12 -28.08
N ALA A 91 -8.24 -0.17 -27.05
CA ALA A 91 -7.78 -0.07 -25.67
C ALA A 91 -6.84 -1.23 -25.28
N ALA A 92 -7.14 -2.46 -25.71
CA ALA A 92 -6.27 -3.61 -25.49
C ALA A 92 -4.92 -3.45 -26.22
N LEU A 93 -4.92 -2.99 -27.47
CA LEU A 93 -3.70 -2.74 -28.23
C LEU A 93 -2.82 -1.66 -27.58
N ASP A 94 -3.42 -0.55 -27.18
CA ASP A 94 -2.72 0.55 -26.48
C ASP A 94 -2.07 0.06 -25.17
N LEU A 95 -2.78 -0.78 -24.39
CA LEU A 95 -2.25 -1.38 -23.17
C LEU A 95 -1.07 -2.32 -23.44
N ALA A 96 -1.11 -3.08 -24.53
CA ALA A 96 -0.01 -3.96 -24.94
C ALA A 96 1.23 -3.12 -25.33
N PHE A 97 1.06 -2.08 -26.14
CA PHE A 97 2.14 -1.16 -26.50
C PHE A 97 2.75 -0.48 -25.28
N LEU A 98 1.93 -0.07 -24.31
CA LEU A 98 2.40 0.55 -23.09
C LEU A 98 3.32 -0.39 -22.30
N LYS A 99 2.94 -1.66 -22.20
CA LYS A 99 3.75 -2.71 -21.56
C LYS A 99 5.06 -2.95 -22.31
N ILE A 100 5.02 -3.01 -23.64
CA ILE A 100 6.22 -3.18 -24.48
C ILE A 100 7.18 -2.00 -24.30
N LYS A 101 6.65 -0.77 -24.28
CA LYS A 101 7.44 0.46 -24.15
C LYS A 101 8.16 0.57 -22.80
N TYR A 102 7.49 0.22 -21.71
CA TYR A 102 8.01 0.39 -20.35
C TYR A 102 8.57 -0.90 -19.73
N GLY A 103 8.49 -2.02 -20.44
CA GLY A 103 9.03 -3.30 -20.03
C GLY A 103 8.03 -4.20 -19.26
N PRO A 104 8.44 -5.45 -18.98
CA PRO A 104 7.58 -6.49 -18.40
C PRO A 104 7.07 -6.15 -16.99
N ASP A 105 7.77 -5.29 -16.25
CA ASP A 105 7.40 -4.88 -14.90
C ASP A 105 6.34 -3.76 -14.87
N PHE A 106 6.06 -3.11 -16.00
CA PHE A 106 5.09 -2.03 -16.06
C PHE A 106 3.68 -2.48 -15.66
N GLY A 107 3.05 -1.81 -14.70
CA GLY A 107 1.70 -2.15 -14.24
C GLY A 107 1.61 -3.41 -13.36
N SER A 108 2.73 -4.09 -13.11
CA SER A 108 2.86 -4.95 -11.93
C SER A 108 2.82 -4.06 -10.68
N PRO A 109 2.35 -4.53 -9.51
CA PRO A 109 2.70 -3.84 -8.27
C PRO A 109 4.23 -3.66 -8.24
N PRO A 110 4.76 -2.57 -7.66
CA PRO A 110 6.19 -2.55 -7.38
C PRO A 110 6.50 -3.85 -6.66
N SER A 111 7.30 -4.71 -7.29
CA SER A 111 7.88 -5.84 -6.60
C SER A 111 8.87 -5.22 -5.63
N PHE A 112 8.37 -4.73 -4.51
CA PHE A 112 9.14 -4.79 -3.28
C PHE A 112 9.24 -6.26 -2.91
N SER A 113 9.92 -7.07 -3.73
CA SER A 113 10.85 -8.07 -3.23
C SER A 113 11.99 -7.30 -2.54
N ARG A 114 11.65 -6.47 -1.55
CA ARG A 114 12.62 -5.99 -0.60
C ARG A 114 13.01 -7.26 0.11
N ARG A 115 14.22 -7.74 -0.19
CA ARG A 115 14.89 -8.71 0.65
C ARG A 115 14.70 -8.23 2.10
N LYS A 116 14.17 -9.10 2.95
CA LYS A 116 13.90 -8.72 4.34
C LYS A 116 15.23 -8.35 4.97
N LEU A 117 15.23 -7.34 5.85
CA LEU A 117 16.44 -6.93 6.54
C LEU A 117 17.07 -8.11 7.29
N SER A 118 16.23 -8.99 7.87
CA SER A 118 16.66 -10.25 8.48
C SER A 118 17.49 -11.11 7.53
N SER A 119 17.00 -11.34 6.31
CA SER A 119 17.69 -12.19 5.33
C SER A 119 19.03 -11.57 4.91
N ILE A 120 19.08 -10.25 4.71
CA ILE A 120 20.31 -9.53 4.36
C ILE A 120 21.34 -9.65 5.51
N LEU A 121 20.91 -9.42 6.75
CA LEU A 121 21.78 -9.55 7.92
C LEU A 121 22.30 -10.97 8.08
N HIS A 122 21.44 -11.97 7.91
CA HIS A 122 21.81 -13.37 8.01
C HIS A 122 22.85 -13.78 6.95
N GLU A 123 22.69 -13.35 5.70
CA GLU A 123 23.69 -13.57 4.64
C GLU A 123 25.05 -12.92 4.96
N CYS A 124 25.04 -11.81 5.71
CA CYS A 124 26.25 -11.18 6.24
C CYS A 124 26.80 -11.86 7.51
N GLY A 125 26.26 -13.01 7.91
CA GLY A 125 26.63 -13.73 9.13
C GLY A 125 26.17 -13.08 10.43
N LYS A 126 25.20 -12.15 10.37
CA LYS A 126 24.65 -11.44 11.53
C LYS A 126 23.31 -12.05 11.91
N ARG A 127 23.25 -12.67 13.09
CA ARG A 127 21.98 -13.14 13.65
C ARG A 127 21.17 -11.96 14.15
N SER A 128 19.87 -12.00 13.90
CA SER A 128 18.94 -10.95 14.28
C SER A 128 17.73 -11.50 15.02
N SER A 129 17.12 -10.63 15.83
CA SER A 129 15.90 -10.94 16.57
C SER A 129 14.87 -9.84 16.36
N LEU A 130 13.69 -10.22 15.92
CA LEU A 130 12.55 -9.33 15.71
C LEU A 130 11.54 -9.58 16.84
N ILE A 131 11.28 -8.54 17.64
CA ILE A 131 10.43 -8.59 18.83
C ILE A 131 9.25 -7.64 18.60
N ASP A 132 8.11 -8.17 18.17
CA ASP A 132 6.98 -7.35 17.73
C ASP A 132 5.64 -8.12 17.78
N GLU A 133 4.54 -7.47 17.41
CA GLU A 133 3.24 -8.10 17.27
C GLU A 133 3.24 -9.14 16.14
N VAL A 134 2.40 -10.18 16.28
CA VAL A 134 2.33 -11.33 15.36
C VAL A 134 2.19 -10.92 13.89
N PHE A 135 1.36 -9.90 13.61
CA PHE A 135 1.16 -9.40 12.24
C PHE A 135 2.41 -8.77 11.62
N VAL A 136 3.23 -8.09 12.43
CA VAL A 136 4.50 -7.51 11.97
C VAL A 136 5.50 -8.63 11.71
N LEU A 137 5.55 -9.63 12.59
CA LEU A 137 6.43 -10.79 12.43
C LEU A 137 6.08 -11.61 11.18
N ASP A 138 4.81 -11.92 10.93
CA ASP A 138 4.37 -12.65 9.74
C ASP A 138 4.81 -11.96 8.44
N ARG A 139 4.79 -10.62 8.45
CA ARG A 139 5.19 -9.81 7.30
C ARG A 139 6.71 -9.69 7.13
N TYR A 140 7.44 -9.41 8.19
CA TYR A 140 8.84 -8.96 8.11
C TYR A 140 9.87 -9.96 8.61
N SER A 141 9.46 -11.01 9.32
CA SER A 141 10.35 -12.08 9.76
C SER A 141 10.32 -13.28 8.81
N ASP A 142 11.34 -14.11 8.89
CA ASP A 142 11.48 -15.38 8.18
C ASP A 142 12.41 -16.30 8.97
N ALA A 143 12.75 -17.47 8.43
CA ALA A 143 13.63 -18.44 9.10
C ALA A 143 15.06 -17.92 9.36
N SER A 144 15.43 -16.73 8.88
CA SER A 144 16.76 -16.15 9.04
C SER A 144 16.94 -15.33 10.32
N CYS A 145 15.87 -15.11 11.09
CA CYS A 145 15.90 -14.38 12.36
C CYS A 145 15.08 -15.08 13.45
N ASN A 146 15.36 -14.75 14.72
CA ASN A 146 14.49 -15.14 15.82
C ASN A 146 13.23 -14.25 15.81
N SER A 147 12.04 -14.85 15.74
CA SER A 147 10.77 -14.12 15.82
C SER A 147 10.15 -14.29 17.20
N ILE A 148 10.00 -13.20 17.95
CA ILE A 148 9.50 -13.20 19.33
C ILE A 148 8.23 -12.36 19.37
N ALA A 149 7.09 -13.04 19.46
CA ALA A 149 5.79 -12.37 19.57
C ALA A 149 5.62 -11.71 20.94
N VAL A 150 5.12 -10.48 20.95
CA VAL A 150 4.81 -9.71 22.17
C VAL A 150 3.40 -9.14 22.11
N PHE A 151 2.82 -8.90 23.28
CA PHE A 151 1.42 -8.49 23.42
C PHE A 151 1.24 -7.18 24.19
N SER A 152 2.34 -6.58 24.67
CA SER A 152 2.36 -5.28 25.32
C SER A 152 3.74 -4.64 25.23
N ASP A 153 3.82 -3.33 25.42
CA ASP A 153 5.09 -2.60 25.45
C ASP A 153 6.01 -3.04 26.59
N ASP A 154 5.46 -3.50 27.71
CA ASP A 154 6.26 -4.01 28.83
C ASP A 154 6.85 -5.39 28.52
N ASP A 155 6.08 -6.26 27.84
CA ASP A 155 6.60 -7.53 27.33
C ASP A 155 7.68 -7.27 26.27
N ALA A 156 7.42 -6.37 25.31
CA ALA A 156 8.39 -5.92 24.31
C ALA A 156 9.71 -5.44 24.94
N LEU A 157 9.62 -4.58 25.96
CA LEU A 157 10.79 -4.11 26.69
C LEU A 157 11.54 -5.25 27.37
N SER A 158 10.84 -6.12 28.11
CA SER A 158 11.46 -7.21 28.86
C SER A 158 12.18 -8.22 27.96
N ARG A 159 11.57 -8.58 26.82
CA ARG A 159 12.15 -9.49 25.81
C ARG A 159 13.34 -8.85 25.12
N SER A 160 13.26 -7.57 24.79
CA SER A 160 14.35 -6.81 24.16
C SER A 160 15.56 -6.70 25.08
N MET A 161 15.35 -6.37 26.36
CA MET A 161 16.43 -6.32 27.35
C MET A 161 17.13 -7.68 27.53
N LYS A 162 16.40 -8.80 27.37
CA LYS A 162 16.98 -10.14 27.42
C LYS A 162 17.81 -10.44 26.17
N GLU A 163 17.30 -10.09 24.99
CA GLU A 163 17.93 -10.43 23.71
C GLU A 163 19.14 -9.57 23.40
N VAL A 164 19.15 -8.31 23.84
CA VAL A 164 20.31 -7.41 23.74
C VAL A 164 21.52 -7.94 24.53
N LYS A 165 21.31 -8.71 25.60
CA LYS A 165 22.37 -9.33 26.41
C LYS A 165 22.86 -10.66 25.82
N ASN A 166 22.30 -11.10 24.69
CA ASN A 166 22.66 -12.36 24.06
C ASN A 166 23.79 -12.12 23.05
N ASP A 167 25.00 -12.54 23.40
CA ASP A 167 26.21 -12.33 22.57
C ASP A 167 26.13 -12.96 21.17
N LYS A 168 25.19 -13.90 20.96
CA LYS A 168 24.96 -14.52 19.65
C LYS A 168 24.16 -13.63 18.70
N ILE A 169 23.53 -12.57 19.19
CA ILE A 169 22.62 -11.70 18.43
C ILE A 169 23.31 -10.38 18.14
N SER A 170 23.36 -10.00 16.87
CA SER A 170 24.02 -8.76 16.42
C SER A 170 23.04 -7.62 16.14
N PHE A 171 21.75 -7.92 16.00
CA PHE A 171 20.72 -6.93 15.69
C PHE A 171 19.41 -7.29 16.39
N VAL A 172 18.83 -6.32 17.09
CA VAL A 172 17.53 -6.47 17.77
C VAL A 172 16.59 -5.38 17.26
N TRP A 173 15.42 -5.79 16.78
CA TRP A 173 14.32 -4.91 16.45
C TRP A 173 13.23 -5.03 17.51
N THR A 174 12.71 -3.88 17.96
CA THR A 174 11.50 -3.83 18.78
C THR A 174 10.71 -2.56 18.53
N GLN A 175 9.42 -2.60 18.83
CA GLN A 175 8.50 -1.47 18.72
C GLN A 175 7.71 -1.30 20.02
N PHE A 176 7.47 -0.04 20.40
CA PHE A 176 6.47 0.32 21.40
C PHE A 176 5.23 0.89 20.72
N SER A 177 4.07 0.30 20.96
CA SER A 177 2.83 0.57 20.24
C SER A 177 1.91 1.59 20.94
N GLY A 178 2.28 2.09 22.14
CA GLY A 178 1.48 3.05 22.89
C GLY A 178 1.03 4.29 22.10
N LEU A 179 1.96 4.92 21.36
CA LEU A 179 1.65 6.12 20.57
C LEU A 179 0.73 5.81 19.37
N ILE A 180 1.04 4.77 18.59
CA ILE A 180 0.22 4.41 17.42
C ILE A 180 -1.18 3.93 17.82
N SER A 181 -1.29 3.26 18.97
CA SER A 181 -2.57 2.85 19.54
C SER A 181 -3.44 4.04 19.92
N TYR A 182 -2.82 5.08 20.51
CA TYR A 182 -3.51 6.34 20.80
C TYR A 182 -3.99 7.06 19.54
N LEU A 183 -3.14 7.17 18.51
CA LEU A 183 -3.50 7.79 17.23
C LEU A 183 -4.66 7.04 16.54
N ARG A 184 -4.64 5.70 16.58
CA ARG A 184 -5.73 4.87 16.04
C ARG A 184 -7.06 5.13 16.75
N LYS A 185 -7.06 5.12 18.09
CA LYS A 185 -8.26 5.44 18.89
C LYS A 185 -8.79 6.85 18.61
N ARG A 186 -7.90 7.83 18.45
CA ARG A 186 -8.27 9.21 18.10
C ARG A 186 -8.92 9.29 16.72
N ALA A 187 -8.42 8.54 15.74
CA ALA A 187 -8.96 8.53 14.37
C ALA A 187 -10.33 7.83 14.27
N GLU A 188 -10.65 6.92 15.19
CA GLU A 188 -11.94 6.22 15.26
C GLU A 188 -13.04 7.03 15.96
N ASP A 189 -12.65 8.00 16.81
CA ASP A 189 -13.57 8.87 17.56
C ASP A 189 -14.10 10.01 16.65
N PRO A 190 -15.42 10.07 16.37
CA PRO A 190 -16.00 11.06 15.48
C PRO A 190 -15.84 12.51 15.96
N GLU A 191 -15.88 12.76 17.26
CA GLU A 191 -15.77 14.11 17.83
C GLU A 191 -14.33 14.59 17.78
N LYS A 192 -13.37 13.71 18.10
CA LYS A 192 -11.94 14.03 17.93
C LYS A 192 -11.60 14.26 16.46
N LEU A 193 -12.18 13.47 15.55
CA LEU A 193 -12.00 13.64 14.11
C LEU A 193 -12.47 15.02 13.62
N LYS A 194 -13.67 15.49 14.03
CA LYS A 194 -14.17 16.85 13.73
C LYS A 194 -13.19 17.91 14.19
N SER A 195 -12.74 17.81 15.44
CA SER A 195 -11.80 18.76 16.01
C SER A 195 -10.48 18.81 15.23
N CYS A 196 -9.98 17.66 14.75
CA CYS A 196 -8.73 17.61 13.97
C CYS A 196 -8.88 18.27 12.59
N VAL A 197 -9.98 18.00 11.89
CA VAL A 197 -10.25 18.60 10.57
C VAL A 197 -10.42 20.12 10.70
N ALA A 198 -11.18 20.57 11.70
CA ALA A 198 -11.35 21.99 11.99
C ALA A 198 -10.01 22.67 12.34
N GLU A 199 -9.15 22.03 13.13
CA GLU A 199 -7.82 22.55 13.46
C GLU A 199 -6.92 22.66 12.23
N ALA A 200 -6.89 21.64 11.36
CA ALA A 200 -6.12 21.65 10.12
C ALA A 200 -6.57 22.78 9.18
N ILE A 201 -7.88 23.03 9.07
CA ILE A 201 -8.43 24.14 8.26
C ILE A 201 -8.10 25.50 8.89
N ALA A 202 -8.22 25.62 10.22
CA ALA A 202 -7.90 26.84 10.95
C ALA A 202 -6.41 27.23 10.83
N LEU A 203 -5.51 26.25 10.83
CA LEU A 203 -4.06 26.45 10.64
C LEU A 203 -3.70 27.08 9.29
N LYS A 204 -4.52 26.85 8.26
CA LYS A 204 -4.35 27.47 6.92
C LYS A 204 -5.00 28.85 6.80
N THR A 205 -6.10 29.09 7.52
CA THR A 205 -6.92 30.31 7.39
C THR A 205 -6.57 31.41 8.41
N CYS A 206 -5.91 31.09 9.53
CA CYS A 206 -5.55 32.05 10.57
C CYS A 206 -4.07 32.48 10.53
N ASP A 207 -3.79 33.68 11.06
CA ASP A 207 -2.42 34.22 11.21
C ASP A 207 -1.53 33.28 12.07
N ARG A 208 -0.33 32.95 11.55
CA ARG A 208 0.55 31.85 12.02
C ARG A 208 0.89 31.89 13.51
N LYS A 209 0.77 33.06 14.17
CA LYS A 209 1.10 33.26 15.59
C LYS A 209 0.08 32.64 16.55
N THR A 210 -1.21 32.69 16.23
CA THR A 210 -2.30 32.20 17.10
C THR A 210 -2.45 30.68 16.99
N ALA A 211 -2.27 30.16 15.77
CA ALA A 211 -2.35 28.73 15.48
C ALA A 211 -1.19 27.93 16.12
N ARG A 212 0.03 28.49 16.16
CA ARG A 212 1.18 27.93 16.90
C ARG A 212 1.01 27.86 18.42
N LYS A 213 0.15 28.72 18.99
CA LYS A 213 -0.15 28.74 20.44
C LYS A 213 -1.10 27.61 20.83
N ARG A 214 -2.08 27.26 19.97
CA ARG A 214 -3.02 26.14 20.19
C ARG A 214 -2.42 24.78 19.83
N ALA A 215 -1.64 24.69 18.76
CA ALA A 215 -0.94 23.46 18.36
C ALA A 215 0.08 22.94 19.41
N LYS A 216 0.44 23.75 20.41
CA LYS A 216 1.35 23.37 21.52
C LYS A 216 0.65 22.75 22.72
N GLN A 217 -0.68 22.76 22.80
CA GLN A 217 -1.38 22.20 23.95
C GLN A 217 -1.52 20.68 23.79
N ILE A 218 -0.44 19.95 24.05
CA ILE A 218 -0.44 18.48 24.11
C ILE A 218 -1.44 18.05 25.19
N CYS A 219 -2.39 17.17 24.84
CA CYS A 219 -3.36 16.70 25.82
C CYS A 219 -2.66 15.87 26.92
N PRO A 220 -3.19 15.86 28.16
CA PRO A 220 -2.56 15.15 29.28
C PRO A 220 -2.31 13.66 29.00
N GLU A 221 -3.22 13.01 28.27
CA GLU A 221 -3.12 11.61 27.84
C GLU A 221 -1.91 11.38 26.93
N LEU A 222 -1.75 12.18 25.87
CA LEU A 222 -0.60 12.08 24.97
C LEU A 222 0.71 12.36 25.70
N LYS A 223 0.72 13.33 26.63
CA LYS A 223 1.91 13.63 27.44
C LYS A 223 2.30 12.44 28.34
N ALA A 224 1.33 11.73 28.91
CA ALA A 224 1.58 10.54 29.73
C ALA A 224 2.19 9.41 28.87
N ILE A 225 1.63 9.16 27.68
CA ILE A 225 2.13 8.15 26.74
C ILE A 225 3.57 8.44 26.31
N LEU A 226 3.87 9.70 25.95
CA LEU A 226 5.23 10.10 25.56
C LEU A 226 6.21 9.96 26.74
N SER A 227 5.79 10.32 27.96
CA SER A 227 6.62 10.14 29.15
C SER A 227 6.88 8.67 29.47
N GLU A 228 5.91 7.79 29.23
CA GLU A 228 6.07 6.35 29.38
C GLU A 228 7.03 5.77 28.32
N LEU A 229 6.90 6.22 27.07
CA LEU A 229 7.78 5.86 25.97
C LEU A 229 9.24 6.25 26.29
N ASP A 230 9.47 7.49 26.75
CA ASP A 230 10.80 7.96 27.15
C ASP A 230 11.41 7.09 28.26
N LYS A 231 10.60 6.69 29.25
CA LYS A 231 11.06 5.78 30.32
C LYS A 231 11.47 4.41 29.78
N LYS A 232 10.70 3.85 28.83
CA LYS A 232 11.00 2.54 28.22
C LYS A 232 12.25 2.60 27.34
N ILE A 233 12.38 3.64 26.51
CA ILE A 233 13.57 3.89 25.69
C ILE A 233 14.81 4.03 26.58
N LYS A 234 14.73 4.82 27.66
CA LYS A 234 15.83 4.98 28.61
C LYS A 234 16.25 3.65 29.24
N LYS A 235 15.29 2.86 29.75
CA LYS A 235 15.58 1.54 30.33
C LYS A 235 16.25 0.60 29.31
N LEU A 236 15.81 0.62 28.06
CA LEU A 236 16.40 -0.19 27.00
C LEU A 236 17.84 0.27 26.70
N TYR A 237 18.06 1.58 26.54
CA TYR A 237 19.37 2.19 26.31
C TYR A 237 20.37 1.85 27.44
N ASP A 238 19.94 1.99 28.70
CA ASP A 238 20.76 1.69 29.88
C ASP A 238 21.19 0.20 29.90
N THR A 239 20.43 -0.68 29.25
CA THR A 239 20.71 -2.13 29.17
C THR A 239 21.63 -2.53 28.02
N LEU A 240 21.82 -1.66 27.01
CA LEU A 240 22.67 -1.97 25.86
C LEU A 240 24.14 -2.18 26.30
N PRO A 241 24.90 -3.06 25.63
CA PRO A 241 26.34 -3.16 25.85
C PRO A 241 27.06 -1.90 25.34
N GLU A 242 28.29 -1.71 25.78
CA GLU A 242 29.13 -0.63 25.25
C GLU A 242 29.43 -0.82 23.77
N ASN A 243 29.57 0.31 23.06
CA ASN A 243 29.73 0.36 21.60
C ASN A 243 28.53 -0.17 20.81
N ALA A 244 27.36 -0.34 21.43
CA ALA A 244 26.14 -0.66 20.71
C ALA A 244 25.61 0.55 19.95
N MET A 245 25.31 0.38 18.66
CA MET A 245 24.55 1.37 17.89
C MET A 245 23.06 1.29 18.25
N PHE A 246 22.47 2.40 18.63
CA PHE A 246 21.07 2.52 18.99
C PHE A 246 20.36 3.46 18.01
N ILE A 247 19.34 2.93 17.33
CA ILE A 247 18.55 3.65 16.33
C ILE A 247 17.11 3.75 16.82
N ILE A 248 16.57 4.97 16.88
CA ILE A 248 15.18 5.24 17.21
C ILE A 248 14.51 5.82 15.97
N CYS A 249 13.52 5.11 15.44
CA CYS A 249 12.64 5.59 14.38
C CYS A 249 11.28 5.93 14.97
N THR A 250 10.82 7.18 14.86
CA THR A 250 9.51 7.59 15.38
C THR A 250 8.34 7.01 14.58
N GLY A 251 8.63 6.44 13.41
CA GLY A 251 7.63 6.14 12.40
C GLY A 251 7.10 7.40 11.73
N HIS A 252 6.07 7.19 10.91
CA HIS A 252 5.29 8.23 10.24
C HIS A 252 4.40 8.97 11.26
N GLY A 253 3.91 10.16 10.91
CA GLY A 253 2.98 10.93 11.76
C GLY A 253 1.60 10.27 11.91
N ASP A 254 0.52 11.06 12.00
CA ASP A 254 -0.85 10.54 12.22
C ASP A 254 -1.44 9.86 10.96
N THR A 255 -0.84 8.73 10.58
CA THR A 255 -1.28 7.90 9.45
C THR A 255 -2.66 7.29 9.64
N PRO A 256 -3.12 6.88 10.86
CA PRO A 256 -4.49 6.42 11.05
C PRO A 256 -5.53 7.48 10.65
N LEU A 257 -5.32 8.75 11.02
CA LEU A 257 -6.19 9.86 10.66
C LEU A 257 -6.29 10.04 9.14
N VAL A 258 -5.15 10.08 8.45
CA VAL A 258 -5.09 10.20 6.97
C VAL A 258 -5.82 9.04 6.30
N GLN A 259 -5.62 7.81 6.78
CA GLN A 259 -6.30 6.63 6.24
C GLN A 259 -7.81 6.68 6.46
N ARG A 260 -8.28 7.17 7.63
CA ARG A 260 -9.71 7.33 7.92
C ARG A 260 -10.35 8.34 6.98
N LEU A 261 -9.74 9.53 6.82
CA LEU A 261 -10.25 10.57 5.90
C LEU A 261 -10.29 10.08 4.44
N LYS A 262 -9.26 9.34 3.97
CA LYS A 262 -9.27 8.70 2.64
C LYS A 262 -10.43 7.71 2.48
N LYS A 263 -10.73 6.90 3.51
CA LYS A 263 -11.89 5.99 3.48
C LYS A 263 -13.21 6.74 3.37
N MET A 264 -13.39 7.83 4.13
CA MET A 264 -14.59 8.67 4.07
C MET A 264 -14.78 9.37 2.72
N LEU A 265 -13.70 9.69 1.99
CA LEU A 265 -13.81 10.24 0.63
C LEU A 265 -14.23 9.18 -0.41
N ASN A 266 -13.85 7.92 -0.17
CA ASN A 266 -14.07 6.78 -1.08
C ASN A 266 -15.39 6.03 -0.82
N HIS A 267 -15.95 6.13 0.39
CA HIS A 267 -17.21 5.51 0.78
C HIS A 267 -18.18 6.61 1.17
N ARG A 268 -19.45 6.55 0.72
CA ARG A 268 -20.51 7.48 1.16
C ARG A 268 -20.91 7.20 2.63
N GLU A 269 -19.93 7.06 3.54
CA GLU A 269 -20.18 7.16 4.98
C GLU A 269 -20.71 8.58 5.27
N GLU A 270 -21.60 8.73 6.26
CA GLU A 270 -22.10 10.04 6.69
C GLU A 270 -20.93 10.98 6.94
N THR A 271 -20.78 11.96 6.04
CA THR A 271 -19.68 12.90 6.12
C THR A 271 -19.96 13.85 7.26
N VAL A 272 -19.15 13.73 8.28
CA VAL A 272 -19.13 14.57 9.47
C VAL A 272 -18.86 16.05 9.15
N ASP A 273 -18.27 16.35 7.99
CA ASP A 273 -17.92 17.69 7.50
C ASP A 273 -18.07 17.74 5.96
N SER A 274 -18.01 18.92 5.35
CA SER A 274 -18.12 19.06 3.90
C SER A 274 -16.98 18.31 3.17
N ARG A 275 -17.28 17.74 2.00
CA ARG A 275 -16.29 16.99 1.20
C ARG A 275 -15.06 17.86 0.85
N GLU A 276 -15.29 19.15 0.59
CA GLU A 276 -14.24 20.14 0.29
C GLU A 276 -13.32 20.37 1.50
N ASN A 277 -13.90 20.49 2.70
CA ASN A 277 -13.16 20.64 3.95
C ASN A 277 -12.24 19.43 4.21
N ILE A 278 -12.75 18.21 3.97
CA ILE A 278 -11.98 16.98 4.14
C ILE A 278 -10.80 16.92 3.16
N VAL A 279 -11.02 17.23 1.87
CA VAL A 279 -9.94 17.24 0.86
C VAL A 279 -8.85 18.24 1.23
N HIS A 280 -9.24 19.44 1.64
CA HIS A 280 -8.30 20.51 1.98
C HIS A 280 -7.48 20.22 3.24
N ALA A 281 -8.08 19.58 4.25
CA ALA A 281 -7.37 19.12 5.44
C ALA A 281 -6.43 17.93 5.14
N LEU A 282 -6.81 17.06 4.19
CA LEU A 282 -6.06 15.86 3.85
C LEU A 282 -4.65 16.17 3.34
N GLU A 283 -4.50 17.20 2.51
CA GLU A 283 -3.20 17.57 1.91
C GLU A 283 -2.14 17.82 2.98
N ASP A 284 -2.46 18.61 4.00
CA ASP A 284 -1.52 18.97 5.06
C ASP A 284 -1.29 17.81 6.04
N LEU A 285 -2.36 17.14 6.44
CA LEU A 285 -2.26 15.99 7.34
C LEU A 285 -1.46 14.86 6.69
N GLN A 286 -1.60 14.66 5.38
CA GLN A 286 -0.78 13.70 4.64
C GLN A 286 0.69 14.13 4.61
N ALA A 287 0.99 15.40 4.28
CA ALA A 287 2.36 15.89 4.29
C ALA A 287 3.03 15.75 5.66
N GLN A 288 2.31 16.01 6.75
CA GLN A 288 2.80 15.80 8.11
C GLN A 288 2.98 14.32 8.45
N ALA A 289 2.05 13.46 8.01
CA ALA A 289 2.12 12.03 8.26
C ALA A 289 3.28 11.37 7.48
N GLU A 290 3.70 11.90 6.34
CA GLU A 290 4.80 11.36 5.53
C GLU A 290 6.19 11.64 6.11
N VAL A 291 6.30 12.50 7.13
CA VAL A 291 7.56 12.78 7.81
C VAL A 291 7.80 11.77 8.93
N ALA A 292 8.98 11.16 8.93
CA ALA A 292 9.50 10.33 10.00
C ALA A 292 10.85 10.87 10.48
N LEU A 293 11.10 10.80 11.79
CA LEU A 293 12.39 11.13 12.37
C LEU A 293 13.15 9.84 12.72
N CYS A 294 14.45 9.86 12.43
CA CYS A 294 15.37 8.79 12.77
C CYS A 294 16.54 9.40 13.55
N PHE A 295 16.76 8.88 14.76
CA PHE A 295 17.87 9.24 15.62
C PHE A 295 18.81 8.05 15.72
N CYS A 296 20.12 8.29 15.64
CA CYS A 296 21.14 7.26 15.78
C CYS A 296 22.21 7.74 16.75
N CYS A 297 22.59 6.89 17.69
CA CYS A 297 23.73 7.11 18.56
C CYS A 297 24.49 5.81 18.80
N VAL A 298 25.72 5.92 19.30
CA VAL A 298 26.51 4.79 19.79
C VAL A 298 26.63 4.95 21.29
N LYS A 299 26.37 3.88 22.05
CA LYS A 299 26.57 3.87 23.49
C LYS A 299 28.07 3.83 23.81
N HIS A 300 28.48 4.72 24.71
CA HIS A 300 29.86 4.94 25.15
C HIS A 300 30.01 4.67 26.64
#